data_AF-A0A3N5ENZ6-F1
#
_entry.id   AF-A0A3N5ENZ6-F1
#
_cell.length_a   1.000
_cell.length_b   1.000
_cell.length_c   1.000
_cell.angle_alpha   90.00
_cell.angle_beta   90.00
_cell.angle_gamma   90.00
#
_symmetry.space_group_name_H-M   'P 1'
#
loop_
_entity.id
_entity.type
_entity.pdbx_description
1 polymer ?
#
loop_
_entity_poly.entity_id
_entity_poly.type
_entity_poly.pdbx_seq_one_letter_code
_entity_poly.pdbx_strand_id
1 'polypeptide(L)'
;MVNDFVETKHGRATANYPLPQLKGVLEETYGVIVYQEQVMQIANILASYTLGDADSLRRAMGKKIPEVMAEEKVKFMAGARLKNIPEDKAEYVFDLMAKFAGYGFNKSHSAAYALILYQTAFLKAHYPAQFMTALLSCDMTNTDKVVLYINDCREHQIEVLPPDINESVTGFSVINDRIRFGLAAVKNVGESALESIIEERQKNGRYTSLANFCNRVDSRRVNSRVIESLIKSGSFDSLGCKRSQLMTVLDKAMEQAKAVQRDQQSGQLSLFGGPLAGPKDASATEIQLPDIPEWDEQKRLIFEKETVGFYLTGHPLDDVLGELRTVIDSDIHNLINFGDDQQVRIGGLIRTFKRHKSKKGDPMAFLTLEDVFEAVEVVVFPETYSRCAEILETSEPVVILGTIQKDERGVKIIAEAIDLLPEAREKYTEAAKIRLDSDKISRQKLEILRKALFHFHGLCPVLLTLHFPKKGEVDIEVMKDMTVKPCRELTDRVEEILGYKACSFTKKDIAQPARKKWGNGKAAAA
;
A
#
# COMPACT_ATOMS: atom_id res chain seq x y z
N MET A 1 23.52 13.38 -18.83
CA MET A 1 22.29 14.06 -19.32
C MET A 1 21.34 14.40 -18.19
N VAL A 2 20.66 13.43 -17.56
CA VAL A 2 19.71 13.72 -16.46
C VAL A 2 20.40 14.40 -15.28
N ASN A 3 21.54 13.87 -14.83
CA ASN A 3 22.32 14.49 -13.77
C ASN A 3 22.76 15.92 -14.14
N ASP A 4 23.31 16.13 -15.34
CA ASP A 4 23.75 17.46 -15.79
C ASP A 4 22.57 18.46 -15.81
N PHE A 5 21.39 18.02 -16.25
CA PHE A 5 20.18 18.82 -16.24
C PHE A 5 19.75 19.20 -14.80
N VAL A 6 19.76 18.23 -13.88
CA VAL A 6 19.38 18.42 -12.47
C VAL A 6 20.38 19.34 -11.75
N GLU A 7 21.67 19.07 -11.87
CA GLU A 7 22.73 19.88 -11.25
C GLU A 7 22.69 21.33 -11.74
N THR A 8 22.47 21.54 -13.03
CA THR A 8 22.39 22.89 -13.61
C THR A 8 21.10 23.61 -13.20
N LYS A 9 19.94 22.92 -13.23
CA LYS A 9 18.66 23.48 -12.77
C LYS A 9 18.70 23.95 -11.33
N HIS A 10 19.44 23.24 -10.45
CA HIS A 10 19.59 23.60 -9.05
C HIS A 10 20.77 24.54 -8.76
N GLY A 11 21.45 25.06 -9.79
CA GLY A 11 22.56 26.00 -9.63
C GLY A 11 23.85 25.40 -9.06
N ARG A 12 23.98 24.07 -9.04
CA ARG A 12 25.18 23.35 -8.60
C ARG A 12 26.22 23.21 -9.73
N ALA A 13 25.78 23.35 -10.97
CA ALA A 13 26.62 23.43 -12.16
C ALA A 13 26.23 24.61 -13.05
N THR A 14 27.16 25.09 -13.87
CA THR A 14 26.91 26.17 -14.84
C THR A 14 26.46 25.59 -16.19
N ALA A 15 25.37 26.14 -16.75
CA ALA A 15 24.90 25.76 -18.08
C ALA A 15 25.97 26.08 -19.14
N ASN A 16 26.37 25.06 -19.90
CA ASN A 16 27.34 25.21 -20.98
C ASN A 16 26.61 25.40 -22.32
N TYR A 17 26.86 26.52 -22.99
CA TYR A 17 26.36 26.80 -24.33
C TYR A 17 27.56 26.83 -25.28
N PRO A 18 27.69 25.88 -26.23
CA PRO A 18 28.86 25.81 -27.13
C PRO A 18 29.06 27.09 -27.95
N LEU A 19 27.95 27.76 -28.27
CA LEU A 19 27.91 28.98 -29.08
C LEU A 19 26.82 29.93 -28.52
N PRO A 20 27.06 31.25 -28.49
CA PRO A 20 26.07 32.22 -28.02
C PRO A 20 24.73 32.15 -28.75
N GLN A 21 24.75 31.83 -30.05
CA GLN A 21 23.57 31.70 -30.91
C GLN A 21 22.64 30.56 -30.47
N LEU A 22 23.18 29.56 -29.76
CA LEU A 22 22.40 28.40 -29.28
C LEU A 22 21.74 28.64 -27.94
N LYS A 23 22.08 29.73 -27.23
CA LYS A 23 21.51 30.02 -25.92
C LYS A 23 19.97 30.05 -25.98
N GLY A 24 19.39 30.75 -26.96
CA GLY A 24 17.93 30.85 -27.06
C GLY A 24 17.18 29.52 -27.27
N VAL A 25 17.83 28.52 -27.87
CA VAL A 25 17.22 27.18 -28.11
C VAL A 25 17.42 26.25 -26.92
N LEU A 26 18.56 26.37 -26.23
CA LEU A 26 18.95 25.45 -25.16
C LEU A 26 18.72 26.01 -23.75
N GLU A 27 18.33 27.28 -23.61
CA GLU A 27 18.11 27.92 -22.30
C GLU A 27 16.99 27.24 -21.51
N GLU A 28 15.90 26.84 -22.18
CA GLU A 28 14.80 26.09 -21.56
C GLU A 28 15.22 24.70 -21.02
N THR A 29 16.33 24.15 -21.53
CA THR A 29 16.88 22.86 -21.12
C THR A 29 18.29 22.98 -20.51
N TYR A 30 18.64 24.16 -20.00
CA TYR A 30 19.89 24.42 -19.29
C TYR A 30 21.17 24.04 -20.07
N GLY A 31 21.17 24.20 -21.39
CA GLY A 31 22.31 23.88 -22.26
C GLY A 31 22.36 22.43 -22.75
N VAL A 32 21.42 21.58 -22.32
CA VAL A 32 21.36 20.16 -22.71
C VAL A 32 20.44 19.97 -23.92
N ILE A 33 20.88 19.24 -24.95
CA ILE A 33 20.02 18.88 -26.08
C ILE A 33 19.12 17.72 -25.66
N VAL A 34 17.82 17.96 -25.53
CA VAL A 34 16.82 16.98 -25.09
C VAL A 34 15.82 16.67 -26.20
N TYR A 35 15.41 17.69 -26.97
CA TYR A 35 14.32 17.57 -27.92
C TYR A 35 14.79 17.48 -29.37
N GLN A 36 14.03 16.74 -30.18
CA GLN A 36 14.19 16.65 -31.62
C GLN A 36 14.07 18.02 -32.30
N GLU A 37 13.14 18.84 -31.83
CA GLU A 37 12.90 20.19 -32.30
C GLU A 37 14.09 21.11 -32.02
N GLN A 38 14.84 20.88 -30.94
CA GLN A 38 16.09 21.62 -30.67
C GLN A 38 17.16 21.28 -31.71
N VAL A 39 17.31 20.01 -32.10
CA VAL A 39 18.23 19.60 -33.18
C VAL A 39 17.87 20.31 -34.49
N MET A 40 16.58 20.37 -34.82
CA MET A 40 16.11 21.05 -36.03
C MET A 40 16.40 22.57 -35.99
N GLN A 41 16.18 23.21 -34.85
CA GLN A 41 16.46 24.64 -34.65
C GLN A 41 17.96 24.95 -34.69
N ILE A 42 18.80 24.10 -34.09
CA ILE A 42 20.26 24.22 -34.16
C ILE A 42 20.74 24.18 -35.61
N ALA A 43 20.24 23.22 -36.40
CA ALA A 43 20.58 23.10 -37.82
C ALA A 43 20.14 24.32 -38.64
N ASN A 44 18.96 24.87 -38.36
CA ASN A 44 18.49 26.10 -38.99
C ASN A 44 19.36 27.32 -38.63
N ILE A 45 19.70 27.50 -37.35
CA ILE A 45 20.46 28.65 -36.86
C ILE A 45 21.91 28.63 -37.34
N LEU A 46 22.58 27.47 -37.22
CA LEU A 46 24.01 27.36 -37.51
C LEU A 46 24.31 27.08 -38.97
N ALA A 47 23.48 26.29 -39.67
CA ALA A 47 23.76 25.85 -41.02
C ALA A 47 22.74 26.34 -42.06
N SER A 48 21.80 27.21 -41.69
CA SER A 48 20.76 27.76 -42.59
C SER A 48 19.87 26.70 -43.23
N TYR A 49 19.70 25.55 -42.58
CA TYR A 49 18.81 24.50 -43.07
C TYR A 49 17.37 25.02 -43.17
N THR A 50 16.64 24.62 -44.21
CA THR A 50 15.18 24.77 -44.20
C THR A 50 14.56 23.85 -43.15
N LEU A 51 13.33 24.11 -42.72
CA LEU A 51 12.65 23.23 -41.74
C LEU A 51 12.50 21.79 -42.27
N GLY A 52 12.31 21.63 -43.59
CA GLY A 52 12.26 20.31 -44.24
C GLY A 52 13.60 19.59 -44.24
N ASP A 53 14.69 20.31 -44.54
CA ASP A 53 16.05 19.76 -44.47
C ASP A 53 16.41 19.38 -43.02
N ALA A 54 16.01 20.19 -42.05
CA ALA A 54 16.27 19.95 -40.64
C ALA A 54 15.54 18.69 -40.14
N ASP A 55 14.31 18.42 -40.61
CA ASP A 55 13.63 17.16 -40.32
C ASP A 55 14.32 15.96 -41.00
N SER A 56 14.81 16.13 -42.23
CA SER A 56 15.59 15.08 -42.92
C SER A 56 16.86 14.74 -42.12
N LEU A 57 17.59 15.75 -41.64
CA LEU A 57 18.74 15.59 -40.75
C LEU A 57 18.35 14.84 -39.46
N ARG A 58 17.27 15.26 -38.79
CA ARG A 58 16.76 14.59 -37.59
C ARG A 58 16.47 13.11 -37.84
N ARG A 59 15.82 12.77 -38.96
CA ARG A 59 15.52 11.38 -39.35
C ARG A 59 16.80 10.58 -39.60
N ALA A 60 17.77 11.18 -40.30
CA ALA A 60 19.07 10.56 -40.57
C ALA A 60 19.83 10.25 -39.28
N MET A 61 19.87 11.22 -38.34
CA MET A 61 20.52 11.04 -37.05
C MET A 61 19.83 9.99 -36.18
N GLY A 62 18.49 9.92 -36.19
CA GLY A 62 17.74 8.90 -35.47
C GLY A 62 18.00 7.48 -35.98
N LYS A 63 18.14 7.30 -37.30
CA LYS A 63 18.44 6.00 -37.93
C LYS A 63 19.93 5.62 -37.90
N LYS A 64 20.82 6.56 -37.56
CA LYS A 64 22.28 6.36 -37.50
C LYS A 64 22.89 5.78 -38.78
N ILE A 65 22.45 6.23 -39.95
CA ILE A 65 22.96 5.74 -41.25
C ILE A 65 24.30 6.45 -41.54
N PRO A 66 25.45 5.75 -41.55
CA PRO A 66 26.76 6.41 -41.62
C PRO A 66 26.99 7.25 -42.87
N GLU A 67 26.54 6.75 -44.03
CA GLU A 67 26.69 7.41 -45.33
C GLU A 67 25.92 8.73 -45.37
N VAL A 68 24.65 8.72 -44.97
CA VAL A 68 23.78 9.92 -44.93
C VAL A 68 24.28 10.92 -43.89
N MET A 69 24.81 10.44 -42.75
CA MET A 69 25.40 11.31 -41.73
C MET A 69 26.65 12.03 -42.22
N ALA A 70 27.47 11.38 -43.06
CA ALA A 70 28.65 12.00 -43.66
C ALA A 70 28.25 13.09 -44.66
N GLU A 71 27.25 12.82 -45.52
CA GLU A 71 26.70 13.81 -46.46
C GLU A 71 26.11 15.02 -45.73
N GLU A 72 25.32 14.78 -44.70
CA GLU A 72 24.73 15.82 -43.87
C GLU A 72 25.77 16.61 -43.08
N LYS A 73 26.86 15.98 -42.63
CA LYS A 73 27.98 16.69 -41.98
C LYS A 73 28.62 17.68 -42.95
N VAL A 74 28.88 17.29 -44.19
CA VAL A 74 29.45 18.20 -45.21
C VAL A 74 28.51 19.38 -45.46
N LYS A 75 27.20 19.13 -45.61
CA LYS A 75 26.19 20.19 -45.80
C LYS A 75 26.10 21.13 -44.59
N PHE A 76 26.11 20.59 -43.37
CA PHE A 76 26.10 21.36 -42.14
C PHE A 76 27.33 22.27 -42.01
N MET A 77 28.53 21.74 -42.28
CA MET A 77 29.78 22.50 -42.21
C MET A 77 29.84 23.61 -43.27
N ALA A 78 29.36 23.35 -44.49
CA ALA A 78 29.24 24.38 -45.52
C ALA A 78 28.30 25.52 -45.10
N GLY A 79 27.14 25.17 -44.51
CA GLY A 79 26.20 26.15 -43.97
C GLY A 79 26.77 26.96 -42.81
N ALA A 80 27.53 26.31 -41.92
CA ALA A 80 28.20 26.95 -40.78
C ALA A 80 29.27 27.96 -41.23
N ARG A 81 30.03 27.63 -42.28
CA ARG A 81 31.00 28.56 -42.90
C ARG A 81 30.31 29.80 -43.47
N LEU A 82 29.15 29.65 -44.13
CA LEU A 82 28.36 30.79 -44.64
C LEU A 82 27.85 31.70 -43.51
N LYS A 83 27.66 31.16 -42.31
CA LYS A 83 27.26 31.90 -41.10
C LYS A 83 28.44 32.41 -40.27
N ASN A 84 29.68 32.28 -40.77
CA ASN A 84 30.92 32.66 -40.07
C ASN A 84 31.06 31.99 -38.68
N ILE A 85 30.60 30.74 -38.55
CA ILE A 85 30.79 29.95 -37.32
C ILE A 85 32.18 29.27 -37.39
N PRO A 86 32.99 29.32 -36.31
CA PRO A 86 34.26 28.60 -36.24
C PRO A 86 34.10 27.11 -36.52
N GLU A 87 34.99 26.56 -37.35
CA GLU A 87 34.89 25.20 -37.87
C GLU A 87 34.96 24.14 -36.75
N ASP A 88 35.87 24.33 -35.80
CA ASP A 88 36.03 23.51 -34.59
C ASP A 88 34.74 23.45 -33.76
N LYS A 89 34.05 24.58 -33.58
CA LYS A 89 32.80 24.66 -32.83
C LYS A 89 31.62 24.08 -33.60
N ALA A 90 31.56 24.29 -34.91
CA ALA A 90 30.52 23.73 -35.76
C ALA A 90 30.59 22.19 -35.76
N GLU A 91 31.80 21.64 -35.90
CA GLU A 91 32.02 20.19 -35.84
C GLU A 91 31.64 19.62 -34.46
N TYR A 92 32.10 20.27 -33.38
CA TYR A 92 31.74 19.85 -32.02
C TYR A 92 30.21 19.83 -31.80
N VAL A 93 29.49 20.84 -32.27
CA VAL A 93 28.01 20.89 -32.14
C VAL A 93 27.35 19.80 -32.99
N PHE A 94 27.85 19.52 -34.19
CA PHE A 94 27.33 18.43 -35.03
C PHE A 94 27.49 17.07 -34.36
N ASP A 95 28.67 16.78 -33.83
CA ASP A 95 28.95 15.52 -33.14
C ASP A 95 28.11 15.40 -31.85
N LEU A 96 27.90 16.52 -31.15
CA LEU A 96 27.00 16.60 -30.00
C LEU A 96 25.55 16.26 -30.39
N MET A 97 25.03 16.85 -31.47
CA MET A 97 23.70 16.53 -32.00
C MET A 97 23.59 15.04 -32.38
N ALA A 98 24.59 14.49 -33.07
CA ALA A 98 24.59 13.08 -33.48
C ALA A 98 24.58 12.12 -32.27
N LYS A 99 25.34 12.44 -31.22
CA LYS A 99 25.35 11.68 -29.96
C LYS A 99 23.98 11.69 -29.26
N PHE A 100 23.30 12.83 -29.26
CA PHE A 100 22.01 13.00 -28.58
C PHE A 100 20.79 12.62 -29.41
N ALA A 101 20.86 12.63 -30.74
CA ALA A 101 19.74 12.30 -31.60
C ALA A 101 19.22 10.87 -31.41
N GLY A 102 20.05 9.94 -30.92
CA GLY A 102 19.61 8.60 -30.51
C GLY A 102 18.72 8.58 -29.26
N TYR A 103 18.72 9.66 -28.48
CA TYR A 103 17.94 9.84 -27.24
C TYR A 103 17.01 11.05 -27.30
N GLY A 104 17.00 11.79 -28.42
CA GLY A 104 16.23 13.00 -28.60
C GLY A 104 14.73 12.68 -28.63
N PHE A 105 13.97 13.34 -27.76
CA PHE A 105 12.55 13.09 -27.60
C PHE A 105 11.71 14.09 -28.39
N ASN A 106 10.51 13.70 -28.82
CA ASN A 106 9.61 14.60 -29.52
C ASN A 106 8.92 15.55 -28.52
N LYS A 107 9.15 16.86 -28.64
CA LYS A 107 8.67 17.86 -27.67
C LYS A 107 7.16 18.00 -27.70
N SER A 108 6.52 17.97 -28.88
CA SER A 108 5.06 18.13 -28.97
C SER A 108 4.30 16.98 -28.30
N HIS A 109 4.76 15.74 -28.50
CA HIS A 109 4.21 14.58 -27.80
C HIS A 109 4.45 14.65 -26.28
N SER A 110 5.67 14.99 -25.86
CA SER A 110 6.00 15.15 -24.44
C SER A 110 5.17 16.25 -23.76
N ALA A 111 4.99 17.40 -24.40
CA ALA A 111 4.21 18.52 -23.86
C ALA A 111 2.73 18.16 -23.67
N ALA A 112 2.13 17.43 -24.62
CA ALA A 112 0.73 16.99 -24.52
C ALA A 112 0.50 16.06 -23.31
N TYR A 113 1.39 15.10 -23.08
CA TYR A 113 1.30 14.21 -21.91
C TYR A 113 1.70 14.92 -20.61
N ALA A 114 2.66 15.85 -20.64
CA ALA A 114 3.03 16.65 -19.48
C ALA A 114 1.87 17.51 -18.98
N LEU A 115 1.01 18.00 -19.88
CA LEU A 115 -0.22 18.71 -19.50
C LEU A 115 -1.17 17.81 -18.71
N ILE A 116 -1.38 16.56 -19.13
CA ILE A 116 -2.21 15.58 -18.40
C ILE A 116 -1.60 15.29 -17.02
N LEU A 117 -0.28 15.08 -16.96
CA LEU A 117 0.43 14.88 -15.69
C LEU A 117 0.26 16.08 -14.74
N TYR A 118 0.36 17.30 -15.27
CA TYR A 118 0.15 18.52 -14.48
C TYR A 118 -1.31 18.62 -14.00
N GLN A 119 -2.27 18.31 -14.85
CA GLN A 119 -3.70 18.32 -14.50
C GLN A 119 -4.02 17.30 -13.39
N THR A 120 -3.51 16.07 -13.49
CA THR A 120 -3.72 15.05 -12.45
C THR A 120 -3.01 15.40 -11.15
N ALA A 121 -1.78 15.93 -11.22
CA ALA A 121 -1.07 16.42 -10.04
C ALA A 121 -1.78 17.59 -9.36
N PHE A 122 -2.31 18.53 -10.15
CA PHE A 122 -3.11 19.66 -9.66
C PHE A 122 -4.38 19.17 -8.94
N LEU A 123 -5.11 18.23 -9.54
CA LEU A 123 -6.30 17.65 -8.91
C LEU A 123 -5.95 16.90 -7.62
N LYS A 124 -4.87 16.10 -7.58
CA LYS A 124 -4.43 15.44 -6.35
C LYS A 124 -4.04 16.45 -5.27
N ALA A 125 -3.39 17.55 -5.64
CA ALA A 125 -2.95 18.57 -4.69
C ALA A 125 -4.08 19.42 -4.10
N HIS A 126 -5.10 19.76 -4.90
CA HIS A 126 -6.16 20.70 -4.50
C HIS A 126 -7.51 20.04 -4.17
N TYR A 127 -7.79 18.87 -4.73
CA TYR A 127 -9.03 18.12 -4.54
C TYR A 127 -8.73 16.63 -4.26
N PRO A 128 -7.95 16.32 -3.21
CA PRO A 128 -7.43 14.99 -2.96
C PRO A 128 -8.55 13.95 -2.78
N ALA A 129 -9.59 14.26 -2.00
CA ALA A 129 -10.70 13.34 -1.76
C ALA A 129 -11.46 12.99 -3.05
N GLN A 130 -11.74 14.00 -3.88
CA GLN A 130 -12.43 13.84 -5.16
C GLN A 130 -11.55 13.08 -6.17
N PHE A 131 -10.26 13.40 -6.23
CA PHE A 131 -9.30 12.73 -7.10
C PHE A 131 -9.15 11.25 -6.73
N MET A 132 -8.98 10.94 -5.45
CA MET A 132 -8.90 9.57 -4.95
C MET A 132 -10.21 8.81 -5.15
N THR A 133 -11.35 9.46 -4.98
CA THR A 133 -12.67 8.86 -5.27
C THR A 133 -12.83 8.47 -6.73
N ALA A 134 -12.33 9.30 -7.66
CA ALA A 134 -12.32 8.99 -9.08
C ALA A 134 -11.42 7.79 -9.39
N LEU A 135 -10.20 7.73 -8.82
CA LEU A 135 -9.29 6.59 -8.98
C LEU A 135 -9.89 5.28 -8.43
N LEU A 136 -10.45 5.33 -7.22
CA LEU A 136 -11.13 4.18 -6.59
C LEU A 136 -12.30 3.69 -7.44
N SER A 137 -13.06 4.60 -8.04
CA SER A 137 -14.19 4.25 -8.91
C SER A 137 -13.74 3.64 -10.25
N CYS A 138 -12.63 4.12 -10.84
CA CYS A 138 -12.09 3.59 -12.09
C CYS A 138 -11.56 2.15 -11.95
N ASP A 139 -10.91 1.83 -10.83
CA ASP A 139 -10.28 0.54 -10.58
C ASP A 139 -11.08 -0.34 -9.59
N MET A 140 -12.37 -0.06 -9.40
CA MET A 140 -13.21 -0.69 -8.37
C MET A 140 -13.27 -2.23 -8.43
N THR A 141 -13.04 -2.82 -9.61
CA THR A 141 -13.01 -4.27 -9.82
C THR A 141 -11.66 -4.91 -9.49
N ASN A 142 -10.60 -4.11 -9.32
CA ASN A 142 -9.26 -4.55 -8.99
C ASN A 142 -8.99 -4.32 -7.50
N THR A 143 -9.21 -5.37 -6.69
CA THR A 143 -9.07 -5.31 -5.23
C THR A 143 -7.68 -4.84 -4.79
N ASP A 144 -6.61 -5.27 -5.46
CA ASP A 144 -5.25 -4.92 -5.04
C ASP A 144 -4.97 -3.42 -5.27
N LYS A 145 -5.48 -2.83 -6.36
CA LYS A 145 -5.41 -1.37 -6.58
C LYS A 145 -6.28 -0.59 -5.61
N VAL A 146 -7.48 -1.09 -5.30
CA VAL A 146 -8.36 -0.44 -4.32
C VAL A 146 -7.67 -0.38 -2.95
N VAL A 147 -7.03 -1.47 -2.51
CA VAL A 147 -6.23 -1.49 -1.27
C VAL A 147 -5.10 -0.46 -1.33
N LEU A 148 -4.33 -0.42 -2.42
CA LEU A 148 -3.27 0.56 -2.62
C LEU A 148 -3.79 2.00 -2.47
N TYR A 149 -4.90 2.33 -3.14
CA TYR A 149 -5.47 3.68 -3.07
C TYR A 149 -6.08 4.01 -1.71
N ILE A 150 -6.64 3.04 -0.98
CA ILE A 150 -7.13 3.24 0.39
C ILE A 150 -5.97 3.51 1.34
N ASN A 151 -4.83 2.83 1.17
CA ASN A 151 -3.64 3.10 1.96
C ASN A 151 -3.05 4.48 1.65
N ASP A 152 -3.01 4.91 0.38
CA ASP A 152 -2.66 6.29 0.00
C ASP A 152 -3.63 7.32 0.63
N CYS A 153 -4.92 7.01 0.69
CA CYS A 153 -5.91 7.84 1.40
C CYS A 153 -5.58 7.96 2.89
N ARG A 154 -5.23 6.85 3.56
CA ARG A 154 -4.85 6.84 4.98
C ARG A 154 -3.59 7.67 5.25
N GLU A 155 -2.57 7.56 4.40
CA GLU A 155 -1.34 8.37 4.50
C GLU A 155 -1.63 9.88 4.35
N HIS A 156 -2.57 10.22 3.46
CA HIS A 156 -3.03 11.59 3.24
C HIS A 156 -4.16 12.04 4.19
N GLN A 157 -4.47 11.26 5.24
CA GLN A 157 -5.50 11.57 6.24
C GLN A 157 -6.92 11.76 5.65
N ILE A 158 -7.21 11.09 4.54
CA ILE A 158 -8.52 11.05 3.92
C ILE A 158 -9.28 9.86 4.47
N GLU A 159 -10.35 10.12 5.22
CA GLU A 159 -11.17 9.06 5.81
C GLU A 159 -11.98 8.33 4.73
N VAL A 160 -11.83 7.01 4.66
CA VAL A 160 -12.63 6.13 3.80
C VAL A 160 -13.67 5.43 4.69
N LEU A 161 -14.91 5.87 4.58
CA LEU A 161 -16.04 5.36 5.33
C LEU A 161 -16.56 4.04 4.72
N PRO A 162 -17.03 3.10 5.55
CA PRO A 162 -17.56 1.83 5.08
C PRO A 162 -18.81 1.99 4.19
N PRO A 163 -19.22 0.96 3.43
CA PRO A 163 -20.46 1.02 2.68
C PRO A 163 -21.64 1.21 3.63
N ASP A 164 -22.70 1.78 3.11
CA ASP A 164 -23.90 2.14 3.84
C ASP A 164 -25.10 2.12 2.90
N ILE A 165 -26.13 1.35 3.24
CA ILE A 165 -27.30 1.14 2.38
C ILE A 165 -28.12 2.41 2.16
N ASN A 166 -28.02 3.39 3.06
CA ASN A 166 -28.74 4.64 3.04
C ASN A 166 -27.97 5.81 2.42
N GLU A 167 -26.64 5.77 2.39
CA GLU A 167 -25.79 6.85 1.87
C GLU A 167 -25.00 6.48 0.62
N SER A 168 -24.57 5.22 0.50
CA SER A 168 -23.69 4.80 -0.58
C SER A 168 -24.42 4.75 -1.92
N VAL A 169 -23.68 4.98 -2.99
CA VAL A 169 -24.14 4.87 -4.37
C VAL A 169 -23.42 3.71 -5.06
N THR A 170 -23.60 3.55 -6.38
CA THR A 170 -22.97 2.46 -7.13
C THR A 170 -21.45 2.49 -7.00
N GLY A 171 -20.81 3.61 -7.36
CA GLY A 171 -19.37 3.83 -7.20
C GLY A 171 -19.00 4.50 -5.88
N PHE A 172 -17.72 4.79 -5.69
CA PHE A 172 -17.27 5.60 -4.56
C PHE A 172 -17.79 7.03 -4.69
N SER A 173 -18.03 7.70 -3.57
CA SER A 173 -18.55 9.07 -3.55
C SER A 173 -17.90 9.90 -2.46
N VAL A 174 -17.89 11.23 -2.64
CA VAL A 174 -17.38 12.15 -1.62
C VAL A 174 -18.52 12.69 -0.77
N ILE A 175 -18.39 12.58 0.56
CA ILE A 175 -19.31 13.13 1.55
C ILE A 175 -18.49 13.90 2.58
N ASN A 176 -18.60 15.23 2.59
CA ASN A 176 -17.88 16.13 3.50
C ASN A 176 -16.36 15.86 3.51
N ASP A 177 -15.74 15.86 2.33
CA ASP A 177 -14.30 15.56 2.11
C ASP A 177 -13.83 14.17 2.56
N ARG A 178 -14.78 13.27 2.84
CA ARG A 178 -14.52 11.85 3.12
C ARG A 178 -15.02 11.01 1.96
N ILE A 179 -14.42 9.84 1.80
CA ILE A 179 -14.78 8.93 0.72
C ILE A 179 -15.74 7.89 1.29
N ARG A 180 -16.94 7.78 0.73
CA ARG A 180 -17.90 6.71 1.04
C ARG A 180 -17.71 5.56 0.07
N PHE A 181 -17.61 4.36 0.61
CA PHE A 181 -17.46 3.13 -0.16
C PHE A 181 -18.63 2.93 -1.15
N GLY A 182 -18.31 2.51 -2.38
CA GLY A 182 -19.34 2.16 -3.37
C GLY A 182 -19.93 0.78 -3.10
N LEU A 183 -21.24 0.63 -3.27
CA LEU A 183 -21.90 -0.67 -3.05
C LEU A 183 -21.50 -1.73 -4.09
N ALA A 184 -21.08 -1.31 -5.30
CA ALA A 184 -20.62 -2.22 -6.34
C ALA A 184 -19.26 -2.86 -6.05
N ALA A 185 -18.50 -2.33 -5.09
CA ALA A 185 -17.27 -2.95 -4.61
C ALA A 185 -17.52 -4.11 -3.62
N VAL A 186 -18.76 -4.31 -3.16
CA VAL A 186 -19.13 -5.45 -2.31
C VAL A 186 -19.35 -6.69 -3.18
N LYS A 187 -18.58 -7.75 -2.95
CA LYS A 187 -18.70 -9.02 -3.66
C LYS A 187 -20.10 -9.62 -3.47
N ASN A 188 -20.53 -10.36 -4.49
CA ASN A 188 -21.86 -10.97 -4.61
C ASN A 188 -23.02 -9.96 -4.77
N VAL A 189 -22.77 -8.65 -4.79
CA VAL A 189 -23.79 -7.63 -5.04
C VAL A 189 -23.75 -7.25 -6.52
N GLY A 190 -24.67 -7.79 -7.31
CA GLY A 190 -24.75 -7.52 -8.74
C GLY A 190 -25.37 -6.15 -9.07
N GLU A 191 -25.06 -5.62 -10.25
CA GLU A 191 -25.55 -4.32 -10.73
C GLU A 191 -27.08 -4.19 -10.66
N SER A 192 -27.82 -5.21 -11.11
CA SER A 192 -29.29 -5.23 -11.05
C SER A 192 -29.85 -5.15 -9.62
N ALA A 193 -29.15 -5.73 -8.65
CA ALA A 193 -29.52 -5.63 -7.24
C ALA A 193 -29.28 -4.21 -6.72
N LEU A 194 -28.16 -3.59 -7.08
CA LEU A 194 -27.81 -2.22 -6.70
C LEU A 194 -28.78 -1.19 -7.25
N GLU A 195 -29.09 -1.27 -8.54
CA GLU A 195 -30.09 -0.41 -9.18
C GLU A 195 -31.43 -0.51 -8.44
N SER A 196 -31.88 -1.75 -8.15
CA SER A 196 -33.12 -1.96 -7.41
C SER A 196 -33.10 -1.33 -6.03
N ILE A 197 -32.00 -1.44 -5.30
CA ILE A 197 -31.85 -0.88 -3.95
C ILE A 197 -31.84 0.66 -4.01
N ILE A 198 -31.03 1.23 -4.90
CA ILE A 198 -30.85 2.69 -4.99
C ILE A 198 -32.13 3.36 -5.49
N GLU A 199 -32.78 2.81 -6.53
CA GLU A 199 -34.05 3.33 -7.04
C GLU A 199 -35.16 3.27 -5.98
N GLU A 200 -35.27 2.16 -5.26
CA GLU A 200 -36.25 1.98 -4.21
C GLU A 200 -36.03 2.96 -3.04
N ARG A 201 -34.76 3.19 -2.67
CA ARG A 201 -34.38 4.21 -1.69
C ARG A 201 -34.72 5.63 -2.16
N GLN A 202 -34.48 5.94 -3.43
CA GLN A 202 -34.79 7.27 -4.00
C GLN A 202 -36.30 7.52 -4.06
N LYS A 203 -37.11 6.50 -4.38
CA LYS A 203 -38.57 6.60 -4.48
C LYS A 203 -39.24 6.68 -3.11
N ASN A 204 -38.81 5.85 -2.16
CA ASN A 204 -39.54 5.63 -0.90
C ASN A 204 -38.75 6.03 0.36
N GLY A 205 -37.58 6.67 0.21
CA GLY A 205 -36.77 7.19 1.31
C GLY A 205 -35.83 6.17 1.95
N ARG A 206 -35.20 6.55 3.07
CA ARG A 206 -34.22 5.73 3.80
C ARG A 206 -34.83 4.42 4.31
N TYR A 207 -34.01 3.38 4.41
CA TYR A 207 -34.35 2.13 5.07
C TYR A 207 -34.18 2.29 6.59
N THR A 208 -35.18 1.85 7.35
CA THR A 208 -35.23 1.99 8.82
C THR A 208 -34.87 0.71 9.56
N SER A 209 -35.02 -0.45 8.93
CA SER A 209 -34.72 -1.76 9.51
C SER A 209 -34.44 -2.78 8.40
N LEU A 210 -33.87 -3.94 8.75
CA LEU A 210 -33.70 -5.05 7.81
C LEU A 210 -35.05 -5.55 7.28
N ALA A 211 -36.09 -5.59 8.12
CA ALA A 211 -37.44 -5.94 7.68
C ALA A 211 -38.00 -4.91 6.69
N ASN A 212 -37.79 -3.60 6.93
CA ASN A 212 -38.19 -2.54 5.99
C ASN A 212 -37.46 -2.70 4.64
N PHE A 213 -36.16 -2.99 4.67
CA PHE A 213 -35.37 -3.27 3.48
C PHE A 213 -35.92 -4.47 2.70
N CYS A 214 -36.05 -5.64 3.34
CA CYS A 214 -36.51 -6.87 2.70
C CYS A 214 -37.93 -6.75 2.10
N ASN A 215 -38.84 -6.01 2.74
CA ASN A 215 -40.20 -5.80 2.24
C ASN A 215 -40.24 -4.94 0.97
N ARG A 216 -39.32 -3.98 0.86
CA ARG A 216 -39.30 -2.97 -0.20
C ARG A 216 -38.54 -3.39 -1.45
N VAL A 217 -37.46 -4.16 -1.30
CA VAL A 217 -36.62 -4.56 -2.42
C VAL A 217 -37.22 -5.71 -3.23
N ASP A 218 -36.92 -5.75 -4.53
CA ASP A 218 -37.33 -6.84 -5.42
C ASP A 218 -36.56 -8.12 -5.06
N SER A 219 -37.26 -9.08 -4.45
CA SER A 219 -36.71 -10.37 -4.01
C SER A 219 -36.18 -11.25 -5.13
N ARG A 220 -36.52 -10.95 -6.41
CA ARG A 220 -35.94 -11.62 -7.58
C ARG A 220 -34.53 -11.12 -7.90
N ARG A 221 -34.25 -9.84 -7.61
CA ARG A 221 -32.94 -9.20 -7.87
C ARG A 221 -32.04 -9.24 -6.65
N VAL A 222 -32.62 -9.12 -5.45
CA VAL A 222 -31.91 -9.12 -4.17
C VAL A 222 -32.19 -10.44 -3.44
N ASN A 223 -31.28 -11.40 -3.56
CA ASN A 223 -31.37 -12.70 -2.88
C ASN A 223 -30.65 -12.71 -1.52
N SER A 224 -30.79 -13.80 -0.74
CA SER A 224 -30.17 -13.92 0.60
C SER A 224 -28.68 -13.62 0.57
N ARG A 225 -27.96 -14.18 -0.40
CA ARG A 225 -26.50 -14.02 -0.53
C ARG A 225 -26.08 -12.56 -0.72
N VAL A 226 -26.89 -11.75 -1.42
CA VAL A 226 -26.68 -10.30 -1.55
C VAL A 226 -26.79 -9.64 -0.17
N ILE A 227 -27.87 -9.94 0.56
CA ILE A 227 -28.15 -9.32 1.87
C ILE A 227 -27.10 -9.75 2.91
N GLU A 228 -26.71 -11.02 2.93
CA GLU A 228 -25.61 -11.54 3.76
C GLU A 228 -24.31 -10.77 3.50
N SER A 229 -23.99 -10.51 2.23
CA SER A 229 -22.77 -9.78 1.84
C SER A 229 -22.85 -8.30 2.27
N LEU A 230 -24.03 -7.69 2.18
CA LEU A 230 -24.28 -6.32 2.67
C LEU A 230 -24.19 -6.23 4.20
N ILE A 231 -24.72 -7.21 4.94
CA ILE A 231 -24.60 -7.27 6.42
C ILE A 231 -23.13 -7.43 6.81
N LYS A 232 -22.44 -8.43 6.24
CA LYS A 232 -21.04 -8.73 6.53
C LYS A 232 -20.10 -7.56 6.23
N SER A 233 -20.34 -6.81 5.15
CA SER A 233 -19.56 -5.62 4.77
C SER A 233 -19.83 -4.37 5.61
N GLY A 234 -20.83 -4.41 6.51
CA GLY A 234 -21.20 -3.26 7.34
C GLY A 234 -22.16 -2.27 6.69
N SER A 235 -22.76 -2.63 5.55
CA SER A 235 -23.70 -1.75 4.83
C SER A 235 -24.95 -1.40 5.65
N PHE A 236 -25.27 -2.17 6.70
CA PHE A 236 -26.41 -1.95 7.57
C PHE A 236 -26.04 -1.34 8.95
N ASP A 237 -24.77 -1.00 9.19
CA ASP A 237 -24.30 -0.55 10.51
C ASP A 237 -24.99 0.76 10.95
N SER A 238 -25.41 1.63 10.01
CA SER A 238 -26.15 2.86 10.33
C SER A 238 -27.56 2.64 10.87
N LEU A 239 -28.09 1.40 10.82
CA LEU A 239 -29.35 1.05 11.47
C LEU A 239 -29.20 0.90 13.00
N GLY A 240 -27.97 1.02 13.54
CA GLY A 240 -27.72 0.90 14.98
C GLY A 240 -27.87 -0.52 15.53
N CYS A 241 -27.86 -1.52 14.65
CA CYS A 241 -28.02 -2.94 14.98
C CYS A 241 -26.66 -3.64 14.89
N LYS A 242 -26.47 -4.73 15.65
CA LYS A 242 -25.29 -5.58 15.52
C LYS A 242 -25.38 -6.43 14.25
N ARG A 243 -24.26 -6.63 13.55
CA ARG A 243 -24.21 -7.48 12.34
C ARG A 243 -24.59 -8.93 12.68
N SER A 244 -24.20 -9.43 13.85
CA SER A 244 -24.60 -10.74 14.36
C SER A 244 -26.12 -10.92 14.48
N GLN A 245 -26.81 -9.89 14.98
CA GLN A 245 -28.27 -9.87 15.13
C GLN A 245 -28.95 -9.93 13.77
N LEU A 246 -28.52 -9.07 12.84
CA LEU A 246 -29.06 -9.01 11.48
C LEU A 246 -28.89 -10.34 10.74
N MET A 247 -27.73 -10.98 10.87
CA MET A 247 -27.45 -12.27 10.25
C MET A 247 -28.37 -13.38 10.80
N THR A 248 -28.67 -13.35 12.10
CA THR A 248 -29.53 -14.36 12.75
C THR A 248 -31.00 -14.23 12.34
N VAL A 249 -31.47 -13.00 12.12
CA VAL A 249 -32.89 -12.75 11.76
C VAL A 249 -33.15 -12.72 10.25
N LEU A 250 -32.11 -12.83 9.42
CA LEU A 250 -32.19 -12.66 7.97
C LEU A 250 -33.23 -13.59 7.32
N ASP A 251 -33.14 -14.90 7.59
CA ASP A 251 -34.04 -15.89 7.00
C ASP A 251 -35.50 -15.58 7.32
N LYS A 252 -35.79 -15.29 8.59
CA LYS A 252 -37.11 -14.90 9.06
C LYS A 252 -37.59 -13.61 8.39
N ALA A 253 -36.71 -12.62 8.22
CA ALA A 253 -37.02 -11.36 7.55
C ALA A 253 -37.37 -11.54 6.08
N MET A 254 -36.65 -12.42 5.39
CA MET A 254 -36.93 -12.74 4.00
C MET A 254 -38.22 -13.55 3.83
N GLU A 255 -38.50 -14.52 4.70
CA GLU A 255 -39.73 -15.30 4.67
C GLU A 255 -40.96 -14.41 4.89
N GLN A 256 -40.90 -13.53 5.89
CA GLN A 256 -41.97 -12.57 6.16
C GLN A 256 -42.18 -11.62 4.97
N ALA A 257 -41.10 -11.10 4.38
CA ALA A 257 -41.20 -10.22 3.21
C ALA A 257 -41.83 -10.93 2.00
N LYS A 258 -41.47 -12.19 1.75
CA LYS A 258 -42.07 -13.00 0.69
C LYS A 258 -43.58 -13.21 0.92
N ALA A 259 -44.00 -13.46 2.15
CA ALA A 259 -45.41 -13.59 2.50
C ALA A 259 -46.17 -12.28 2.23
N VAL A 260 -45.64 -11.15 2.69
CA VAL A 260 -46.23 -9.81 2.46
C VAL A 260 -46.33 -9.49 0.97
N GLN A 261 -45.27 -9.72 0.18
CA GLN A 261 -45.28 -9.49 -1.26
C GLN A 261 -46.30 -10.38 -1.99
N ARG A 262 -46.47 -11.64 -1.55
CA ARG A 262 -47.46 -12.57 -2.09
C ARG A 262 -48.89 -12.13 -1.79
N ASP A 263 -49.16 -11.70 -0.57
CA ASP A 263 -50.48 -11.20 -0.15
C ASP A 263 -50.88 -9.97 -0.97
N GLN A 264 -49.95 -9.01 -1.15
CA GLN A 264 -50.16 -7.83 -2.00
C GLN A 264 -50.44 -8.18 -3.47
N GLN A 265 -49.70 -9.13 -4.05
CA GLN A 265 -49.92 -9.56 -5.44
C GLN A 265 -51.22 -10.33 -5.64
N SER A 266 -51.67 -11.06 -4.62
CA SER A 266 -52.92 -11.81 -4.65
C SER A 266 -54.18 -10.95 -4.43
N GLY A 267 -54.02 -9.66 -4.10
CA GLY A 267 -55.11 -8.75 -3.79
C GLY A 267 -55.81 -9.06 -2.46
N GLN A 268 -55.29 -9.99 -1.67
CA GLN A 268 -55.74 -10.28 -0.32
C GLN A 268 -55.12 -9.26 0.64
N LEU A 269 -55.80 -8.12 0.82
CA LEU A 269 -55.63 -7.34 2.05
C LEU A 269 -55.98 -8.25 3.22
N SER A 270 -54.98 -8.57 4.04
CA SER A 270 -55.10 -9.50 5.17
C SER A 270 -56.29 -9.08 6.04
N LEU A 271 -57.39 -9.84 5.95
CA LEU A 271 -58.67 -9.55 6.61
C LEU A 271 -58.61 -9.67 8.15
N PHE A 272 -57.44 -10.02 8.70
CA PHE A 272 -57.17 -10.19 10.12
C PHE A 272 -56.19 -9.15 10.70
N GLY A 273 -55.75 -8.16 9.91
CA GLY A 273 -55.02 -6.99 10.42
C GLY A 273 -56.01 -5.94 10.95
N GLY A 274 -56.20 -5.91 12.27
CA GLY A 274 -57.18 -5.02 12.93
C GLY A 274 -57.03 -3.53 12.56
N PRO A 275 -58.13 -2.77 12.56
CA PRO A 275 -58.14 -1.38 12.10
C PRO A 275 -57.53 -0.48 13.17
N LEU A 276 -56.57 0.38 12.77
CA LEU A 276 -56.34 1.76 13.24
C LEU A 276 -54.93 2.26 12.82
N ALA A 277 -54.78 2.76 11.59
CA ALA A 277 -53.94 3.90 11.22
C ALA A 277 -54.05 4.16 9.71
N GLY A 278 -54.07 5.43 9.31
CA GLY A 278 -54.23 5.87 7.92
C GLY A 278 -53.07 5.49 6.97
N PRO A 279 -53.12 5.93 5.70
CA PRO A 279 -52.29 5.43 4.61
C PRO A 279 -50.82 5.93 4.63
N LYS A 280 -50.13 5.85 5.77
CA LYS A 280 -48.69 6.17 5.88
C LYS A 280 -47.84 5.15 6.63
N ASP A 281 -48.41 4.24 7.41
CA ASP A 281 -47.64 3.24 8.15
C ASP A 281 -48.27 1.85 7.98
N ALA A 282 -48.06 1.23 6.82
CA ALA A 282 -48.11 -0.22 6.75
C ALA A 282 -46.89 -0.74 7.54
N SER A 283 -47.02 -0.82 8.87
CA SER A 283 -45.96 -1.29 9.76
C SER A 283 -45.54 -2.68 9.31
N ALA A 284 -44.40 -2.75 8.62
CA ALA A 284 -43.66 -4.00 8.47
C ALA A 284 -43.57 -4.61 9.86
N THR A 285 -44.18 -5.78 10.08
CA THR A 285 -44.18 -6.45 11.39
C THR A 285 -42.75 -6.46 11.91
N GLU A 286 -42.45 -5.68 12.94
CA GLU A 286 -41.07 -5.46 13.37
C GLU A 286 -40.52 -6.78 13.91
N ILE A 287 -39.45 -7.26 13.27
CA ILE A 287 -38.76 -8.46 13.72
C ILE A 287 -37.92 -8.06 14.92
N GLN A 288 -38.30 -8.60 16.08
CA GLN A 288 -37.54 -8.45 17.31
C GLN A 288 -36.13 -9.02 17.12
N LEU A 289 -35.13 -8.17 17.32
CA LEU A 289 -33.73 -8.57 17.26
C LEU A 289 -33.36 -9.33 18.53
N PRO A 290 -32.69 -10.49 18.42
CA PRO A 290 -32.26 -11.24 19.59
C PRO A 290 -31.19 -10.45 20.36
N ASP A 291 -31.19 -10.54 21.68
CA ASP A 291 -30.10 -9.98 22.50
C ASP A 291 -28.92 -10.95 22.49
N ILE A 292 -28.01 -10.73 21.53
CA ILE A 292 -26.77 -11.50 21.36
C ILE A 292 -25.57 -10.56 21.30
N PRO A 293 -24.38 -11.01 21.72
CA PRO A 293 -23.15 -10.24 21.54
C PRO A 293 -22.87 -10.01 20.04
N GLU A 294 -22.14 -8.95 19.75
CA GLU A 294 -21.57 -8.75 18.41
C GLU A 294 -20.51 -9.82 18.15
N TRP A 295 -20.20 -10.06 16.87
CA TRP A 295 -19.01 -10.83 16.51
C TRP A 295 -17.75 -10.25 17.16
N ASP A 296 -16.83 -11.14 17.53
CA ASP A 296 -15.48 -10.70 17.87
C ASP A 296 -14.84 -9.99 16.66
N GLU A 297 -13.83 -9.17 16.95
CA GLU A 297 -13.19 -8.32 15.96
C GLU A 297 -12.57 -9.12 14.82
N GLN A 298 -11.89 -10.23 15.14
CA GLN A 298 -11.26 -11.10 14.14
C GLN A 298 -12.30 -11.63 13.14
N LYS A 299 -13.43 -12.15 13.64
CA LYS A 299 -14.52 -12.66 12.83
C LYS A 299 -15.16 -11.56 11.99
N ARG A 300 -15.34 -10.35 12.53
CA ARG A 300 -15.85 -9.19 11.77
C ARG A 300 -14.90 -8.83 10.62
N LEU A 301 -13.60 -8.74 10.89
CA LEU A 301 -12.56 -8.45 9.90
C LEU A 301 -12.47 -9.55 8.81
N ILE A 302 -12.62 -10.82 9.19
CA ILE A 302 -12.70 -11.94 8.24
C ILE A 302 -13.88 -11.77 7.28
N PHE A 303 -15.06 -11.40 7.79
CA PHE A 303 -16.23 -11.16 6.95
C PHE A 303 -16.10 -9.92 6.05
N GLU A 304 -15.43 -8.87 6.51
CA GLU A 304 -15.07 -7.72 5.66
C GLU A 304 -14.13 -8.15 4.53
N LYS A 305 -13.09 -8.92 4.81
CA LYS A 305 -12.18 -9.45 3.78
C LYS A 305 -12.88 -10.40 2.81
N GLU A 306 -13.80 -11.23 3.30
CA GLU A 306 -14.61 -12.12 2.46
C GLU A 306 -15.44 -11.29 1.46
N THR A 307 -16.13 -10.27 1.94
CA THR A 307 -17.14 -9.51 1.17
C THR A 307 -16.58 -8.34 0.37
N VAL A 308 -15.60 -7.62 0.90
CA VAL A 308 -15.01 -6.43 0.25
C VAL A 308 -13.65 -6.77 -0.38
N GLY A 309 -12.96 -7.80 0.14
CA GLY A 309 -11.67 -8.25 -0.36
C GLY A 309 -10.47 -7.82 0.49
N PHE A 310 -10.67 -6.93 1.46
CA PHE A 310 -9.67 -6.43 2.40
C PHE A 310 -10.33 -5.99 3.71
N TYR A 311 -9.52 -5.62 4.70
CA TYR A 311 -10.00 -5.19 6.01
C TYR A 311 -10.36 -3.69 6.03
N LEU A 312 -11.63 -3.38 6.29
CA LEU A 312 -12.16 -2.02 6.11
C LEU A 312 -12.11 -1.22 7.40
N THR A 313 -12.52 -1.83 8.52
CA THR A 313 -12.65 -1.16 9.82
C THR A 313 -11.40 -1.22 10.70
N GLY A 314 -10.40 -2.02 10.32
CA GLY A 314 -9.13 -2.20 11.04
C GLY A 314 -8.23 -3.17 10.29
N HIS A 315 -7.16 -3.64 10.90
CA HIS A 315 -6.30 -4.71 10.39
C HIS A 315 -6.05 -5.74 11.50
N PRO A 316 -6.00 -7.05 11.23
CA PRO A 316 -5.71 -8.05 12.28
C PRO A 316 -4.30 -7.93 12.89
N LEU A 317 -3.45 -7.08 12.30
CA LEU A 317 -2.14 -6.76 12.87
C LEU A 317 -2.20 -5.58 13.85
N ASP A 318 -3.26 -4.78 13.89
CA ASP A 318 -3.30 -3.53 14.66
C ASP A 318 -2.97 -3.75 16.14
N ASP A 319 -3.51 -4.81 16.75
CA ASP A 319 -3.26 -5.18 18.15
C ASP A 319 -1.81 -5.62 18.42
N VAL A 320 -1.10 -6.10 17.39
CA VAL A 320 0.24 -6.67 17.50
C VAL A 320 1.31 -5.81 16.82
N LEU A 321 0.95 -4.71 16.17
CA LEU A 321 1.88 -3.82 15.46
C LEU A 321 3.00 -3.32 16.37
N GLY A 322 2.66 -2.97 17.62
CA GLY A 322 3.63 -2.54 18.62
C GLY A 322 4.67 -3.62 18.91
N GLU A 323 4.24 -4.87 18.99
CA GLU A 323 5.12 -6.02 19.21
C GLU A 323 5.95 -6.36 17.97
N LEU A 324 5.32 -6.37 16.79
CA LEU A 324 5.95 -6.64 15.51
C LEU A 324 7.13 -5.69 15.28
N ARG A 325 6.94 -4.38 15.55
CA ARG A 325 7.95 -3.32 15.43
C ARG A 325 9.18 -3.53 16.32
N THR A 326 9.07 -4.30 17.40
CA THR A 326 10.23 -4.63 18.25
C THR A 326 11.17 -5.65 17.61
N VAL A 327 10.69 -6.38 16.60
CA VAL A 327 11.39 -7.51 15.99
C VAL A 327 11.77 -7.26 14.54
N ILE A 328 10.91 -6.57 13.78
CA ILE A 328 11.12 -6.33 12.36
C ILE A 328 12.13 -5.21 12.09
N ASP A 329 12.71 -5.22 10.89
CA ASP A 329 13.63 -4.18 10.43
C ASP A 329 12.97 -3.14 9.55
N SER A 330 11.92 -3.54 8.84
CA SER A 330 11.21 -2.69 7.90
C SER A 330 9.79 -3.21 7.70
N ASP A 331 8.88 -2.30 7.39
CA ASP A 331 7.60 -2.63 6.76
C ASP A 331 7.84 -3.02 5.29
N ILE A 332 6.88 -3.72 4.67
CA ILE A 332 6.97 -4.23 3.31
C ILE A 332 7.15 -3.10 2.29
N HIS A 333 6.39 -2.01 2.45
CA HIS A 333 6.45 -0.84 1.58
C HIS A 333 7.87 -0.26 1.42
N ASN A 334 8.67 -0.31 2.49
CA ASN A 334 10.01 0.26 2.51
C ASN A 334 11.08 -0.65 1.90
N LEU A 335 10.76 -1.90 1.54
CA LEU A 335 11.71 -2.85 0.95
C LEU A 335 12.29 -2.37 -0.38
N ILE A 336 11.58 -1.49 -1.09
CA ILE A 336 12.09 -0.89 -2.33
C ILE A 336 13.39 -0.10 -2.12
N ASN A 337 13.62 0.43 -0.91
CA ASN A 337 14.80 1.21 -0.57
C ASN A 337 16.03 0.36 -0.20
N PHE A 338 15.87 -0.95 -0.02
CA PHE A 338 16.94 -1.86 0.38
C PHE A 338 17.80 -2.30 -0.81
N GLY A 339 19.03 -2.78 -0.56
CA GLY A 339 19.86 -3.39 -1.60
C GLY A 339 19.35 -4.76 -2.06
N ASP A 340 19.76 -5.17 -3.26
CA ASP A 340 19.65 -6.58 -3.68
C ASP A 340 20.60 -7.45 -2.83
N ASP A 341 20.23 -8.70 -2.57
CA ASP A 341 20.91 -9.64 -1.68
C ASP A 341 21.07 -9.17 -0.22
N GLN A 342 20.31 -8.14 0.20
CA GLN A 342 20.32 -7.66 1.58
C GLN A 342 19.36 -8.49 2.45
N GLN A 343 19.82 -8.91 3.63
CA GLN A 343 18.96 -9.58 4.60
C GLN A 343 18.05 -8.58 5.34
N VAL A 344 16.83 -9.01 5.63
CA VAL A 344 15.80 -8.22 6.32
C VAL A 344 14.88 -9.12 7.14
N ARG A 345 14.37 -8.62 8.28
CA ARG A 345 13.19 -9.18 8.95
C ARG A 345 11.98 -8.33 8.62
N ILE A 346 10.95 -8.99 8.11
CA ILE A 346 9.62 -8.41 7.89
C ILE A 346 8.57 -9.23 8.62
N GLY A 347 7.42 -8.64 8.92
CA GLY A 347 6.36 -9.31 9.64
C GLY A 347 5.00 -9.01 9.04
N GLY A 348 4.08 -9.96 9.16
CA GLY A 348 2.75 -9.82 8.59
C GLY A 348 1.91 -11.09 8.71
N LEU A 349 0.83 -11.15 7.94
CA LEU A 349 -0.05 -12.31 7.81
C LEU A 349 0.20 -13.03 6.49
N ILE A 350 0.12 -14.36 6.50
CA ILE A 350 0.21 -15.13 5.26
C ILE A 350 -1.15 -15.02 4.53
N ARG A 351 -1.18 -14.27 3.42
CA ARG A 351 -2.39 -14.04 2.62
C ARG A 351 -2.71 -15.22 1.71
N THR A 352 -1.69 -15.75 1.04
CA THR A 352 -1.82 -16.95 0.20
C THR A 352 -0.63 -17.86 0.38
N PHE A 353 -0.86 -19.15 0.25
CA PHE A 353 0.15 -20.19 0.36
C PHE A 353 -0.08 -21.22 -0.75
N LYS A 354 0.93 -21.45 -1.59
CA LYS A 354 0.90 -22.44 -2.67
C LYS A 354 2.06 -23.41 -2.52
N ARG A 355 1.71 -24.67 -2.27
CA ARG A 355 2.67 -25.79 -2.27
C ARG A 355 3.13 -26.09 -3.69
N HIS A 356 4.44 -26.18 -3.87
CA HIS A 356 5.10 -26.56 -5.10
C HIS A 356 6.11 -27.68 -4.83
N LYS A 357 6.58 -28.29 -5.91
CA LYS A 357 7.73 -29.19 -5.89
C LYS A 357 8.87 -28.57 -6.68
N SER A 358 10.08 -28.67 -6.17
CA SER A 358 11.29 -28.27 -6.87
C SER A 358 11.50 -29.16 -8.10
N LYS A 359 12.46 -28.82 -8.97
CA LYS A 359 12.87 -29.67 -10.10
C LYS A 359 13.33 -31.07 -9.67
N LYS A 360 13.76 -31.24 -8.41
CA LYS A 360 14.18 -32.51 -7.82
C LYS A 360 13.03 -33.28 -7.14
N GLY A 361 11.84 -32.69 -7.07
CA GLY A 361 10.65 -33.28 -6.44
C GLY A 361 10.43 -32.88 -4.98
N ASP A 362 11.40 -32.20 -4.35
CA ASP A 362 11.32 -31.77 -2.96
C ASP A 362 10.24 -30.69 -2.75
N PRO A 363 9.51 -30.70 -1.62
CA PRO A 363 8.45 -29.72 -1.37
C PRO A 363 9.03 -28.32 -1.15
N MET A 364 8.41 -27.32 -1.75
CA MET A 364 8.72 -25.89 -1.58
C MET A 364 7.41 -25.08 -1.59
N ALA A 365 7.47 -23.79 -1.28
CA ALA A 365 6.28 -22.95 -1.34
C ALA A 365 6.55 -21.55 -1.89
N PHE A 366 5.52 -21.00 -2.52
CA PHE A 366 5.38 -19.57 -2.77
C PHE A 366 4.25 -19.07 -1.89
N LEU A 367 4.51 -18.04 -1.11
CA LEU A 367 3.50 -17.40 -0.27
C LEU A 367 3.49 -15.90 -0.50
N THR A 368 2.37 -15.27 -0.15
CA THR A 368 2.23 -13.82 -0.12
C THR A 368 2.12 -13.39 1.33
N LEU A 369 3.11 -12.63 1.81
CA LEU A 369 3.04 -11.99 3.12
C LEU A 369 2.41 -10.62 2.96
N GLU A 370 1.43 -10.30 3.80
CA GLU A 370 0.69 -9.02 3.80
C GLU A 370 0.90 -8.33 5.16
N ASP A 371 1.35 -7.08 5.15
CA ASP A 371 1.32 -6.19 6.30
C ASP A 371 0.17 -5.18 6.16
N VAL A 372 0.15 -4.12 6.98
CA VAL A 372 -0.91 -3.11 6.95
C VAL A 372 -0.89 -2.26 5.67
N PHE A 373 0.26 -2.18 5.00
CA PHE A 373 0.52 -1.29 3.88
C PHE A 373 0.52 -2.02 2.53
N GLU A 374 1.26 -3.13 2.44
CA GLU A 374 1.53 -3.82 1.19
C GLU A 374 1.64 -5.34 1.37
N ALA A 375 1.76 -6.04 0.24
CA ALA A 375 2.03 -7.46 0.21
C ALA A 375 3.26 -7.76 -0.65
N VAL A 376 4.04 -8.76 -0.24
CA VAL A 376 5.25 -9.21 -0.94
C VAL A 376 5.24 -10.71 -1.16
N GLU A 377 5.76 -11.13 -2.31
CA GLU A 377 5.97 -12.56 -2.59
C GLU A 377 7.20 -13.07 -1.83
N VAL A 378 7.03 -14.21 -1.17
CA VAL A 378 8.06 -14.89 -0.41
C VAL A 378 8.24 -16.31 -0.95
N VAL A 379 9.48 -16.65 -1.26
CA VAL A 379 9.88 -17.98 -1.75
C VAL A 379 10.46 -18.78 -0.60
N VAL A 380 9.89 -19.95 -0.34
CA VAL A 380 10.32 -20.87 0.71
C VAL A 380 10.89 -22.13 0.06
N PHE A 381 12.22 -22.23 0.04
CA PHE A 381 12.92 -23.41 -0.50
C PHE A 381 12.79 -24.63 0.42
N PRO A 382 13.06 -25.86 -0.09
CA PRO A 382 12.78 -27.10 0.65
C PRO A 382 13.38 -27.20 2.05
N GLU A 383 14.59 -26.71 2.26
CA GLU A 383 15.25 -26.71 3.56
C GLU A 383 14.48 -25.86 4.59
N THR A 384 14.09 -24.65 4.22
CA THR A 384 13.25 -23.79 5.06
C THR A 384 11.84 -24.37 5.21
N TYR A 385 11.25 -24.87 4.12
CA TYR A 385 9.90 -25.45 4.12
C TYR A 385 9.77 -26.59 5.12
N SER A 386 10.75 -27.49 5.18
CA SER A 386 10.75 -28.63 6.11
C SER A 386 10.71 -28.21 7.59
N ARG A 387 11.21 -27.01 7.92
CA ARG A 387 11.27 -26.49 9.29
C ARG A 387 10.02 -25.72 9.70
N CYS A 388 9.32 -25.11 8.75
CA CYS A 388 8.19 -24.21 9.05
C CYS A 388 6.85 -24.66 8.43
N ALA A 389 6.75 -25.88 7.89
CA ALA A 389 5.58 -26.34 7.14
C ALA A 389 4.24 -26.17 7.89
N GLU A 390 4.22 -26.38 9.21
CA GLU A 390 3.03 -26.22 10.06
C GLU A 390 2.63 -24.75 10.22
N ILE A 391 3.61 -23.84 10.29
CA ILE A 391 3.41 -22.39 10.41
C ILE A 391 2.78 -21.84 9.12
N LEU A 392 3.08 -22.43 7.95
CA LEU A 392 2.61 -21.89 6.66
C LEU A 392 1.09 -21.97 6.45
N GLU A 393 0.38 -22.78 7.24
CA GLU A 393 -1.09 -22.88 7.18
C GLU A 393 -1.80 -22.03 8.25
N THR A 394 -1.05 -21.37 9.13
CA THR A 394 -1.64 -20.55 10.21
C THR A 394 -2.23 -19.25 9.68
N SER A 395 -3.19 -18.71 10.43
CA SER A 395 -3.70 -17.34 10.27
C SER A 395 -3.09 -16.36 11.29
N GLU A 396 -2.14 -16.83 12.10
CA GLU A 396 -1.44 -16.01 13.08
C GLU A 396 -0.33 -15.14 12.44
N PRO A 397 0.03 -14.00 13.07
CA PRO A 397 1.14 -13.16 12.63
C PRO A 397 2.48 -13.90 12.66
N VAL A 398 3.23 -13.79 11.56
CA VAL A 398 4.56 -14.39 11.41
C VAL A 398 5.63 -13.33 11.20
N VAL A 399 6.87 -13.66 11.55
CA VAL A 399 8.07 -12.89 11.21
C VAL A 399 8.93 -13.74 10.29
N ILE A 400 9.34 -13.14 9.16
CA ILE A 400 10.17 -13.78 8.15
C ILE A 400 11.53 -13.11 8.16
N LEU A 401 12.58 -13.90 8.45
CA LEU A 401 13.96 -13.56 8.14
C LEU A 401 14.26 -14.08 6.73
N GLY A 402 14.71 -13.19 5.85
CA GLY A 402 15.04 -13.58 4.50
C GLY A 402 15.94 -12.59 3.80
N THR A 403 16.33 -12.97 2.58
CA THR A 403 17.16 -12.16 1.70
C THR A 403 16.31 -11.53 0.60
N ILE A 404 16.49 -10.24 0.36
CA ILE A 404 15.81 -9.47 -0.68
C ILE A 404 16.37 -9.86 -2.04
N GLN A 405 15.48 -10.18 -2.97
CA GLN A 405 15.79 -10.39 -4.37
C GLN A 405 14.99 -9.41 -5.23
N LYS A 406 15.69 -8.58 -6.00
CA LYS A 406 15.08 -7.61 -6.91
C LYS A 406 15.17 -8.11 -8.35
N ASP A 407 14.03 -8.20 -9.01
CA ASP A 407 13.95 -8.49 -10.44
C ASP A 407 13.18 -7.37 -11.18
N GLU A 408 13.07 -7.47 -12.52
CA GLU A 408 12.29 -6.51 -13.32
C GLU A 408 10.79 -6.48 -12.98
N ARG A 409 10.29 -7.49 -12.26
CA ARG A 409 8.88 -7.65 -11.88
C ARG A 409 8.58 -7.16 -10.47
N GLY A 410 9.60 -6.88 -9.65
CA GLY A 410 9.44 -6.29 -8.32
C GLY A 410 10.41 -6.85 -7.29
N VAL A 411 10.06 -6.66 -6.02
CA VAL A 411 10.81 -7.15 -4.86
C VAL A 411 10.23 -8.49 -4.41
N LYS A 412 11.09 -9.47 -4.17
CA LYS A 412 10.74 -10.76 -3.55
C LYS A 412 11.65 -11.04 -2.37
N ILE A 413 11.18 -11.89 -1.46
CA ILE A 413 11.98 -12.35 -0.33
C ILE A 413 12.25 -13.85 -0.46
N ILE A 414 13.50 -14.25 -0.35
CA ILE A 414 13.87 -15.65 -0.17
C ILE A 414 13.92 -15.94 1.34
N ALA A 415 12.99 -16.76 1.83
CA ALA A 415 12.86 -17.05 3.26
C ALA A 415 13.96 -17.98 3.76
N GLU A 416 14.66 -17.54 4.80
CA GLU A 416 15.68 -18.32 5.52
C GLU A 416 15.10 -18.91 6.81
N ALA A 417 14.21 -18.17 7.48
CA ALA A 417 13.44 -18.62 8.63
C ALA A 417 12.07 -17.93 8.66
N ILE A 418 11.06 -18.67 9.13
CA ILE A 418 9.71 -18.17 9.36
C ILE A 418 9.35 -18.64 10.76
N ASP A 419 9.08 -17.71 11.66
CA ASP A 419 8.77 -17.96 13.07
C ASP A 419 7.44 -17.27 13.40
N LEU A 420 6.62 -17.85 14.30
CA LEU A 420 5.45 -17.14 14.83
C LEU A 420 5.92 -15.91 15.61
N LEU A 421 5.11 -14.84 15.68
CA LEU A 421 5.49 -13.61 16.37
C LEU A 421 6.02 -13.82 17.81
N PRO A 422 5.38 -14.64 18.68
CA PRO A 422 5.92 -14.89 20.03
C PRO A 422 7.31 -15.52 20.03
N GLU A 423 7.56 -16.50 19.13
CA GLU A 423 8.84 -17.19 19.00
C GLU A 423 9.91 -16.26 18.42
N ALA A 424 9.53 -15.45 17.42
CA ALA A 424 10.38 -14.45 16.81
C ALA A 424 10.85 -13.40 17.84
N ARG A 425 9.96 -12.96 18.74
CA ARG A 425 10.33 -12.05 19.84
C ARG A 425 11.40 -12.66 20.74
N GLU A 426 11.25 -13.91 21.15
CA GLU A 426 12.26 -14.58 21.98
C GLU A 426 13.60 -14.75 21.25
N LYS A 427 13.54 -15.13 19.97
CA LYS A 427 14.72 -15.45 19.16
C LYS A 427 15.52 -14.22 18.76
N TYR A 428 14.85 -13.14 18.35
CA TYR A 428 15.48 -11.98 17.73
C TYR A 428 15.63 -10.77 18.67
N THR A 429 15.10 -10.82 19.90
CA THR A 429 15.40 -9.82 20.91
C THR A 429 16.77 -10.08 21.52
N GLU A 430 17.63 -9.06 21.55
CA GLU A 430 18.94 -9.09 22.17
C GLU A 430 18.90 -8.77 23.65
N ALA A 431 18.15 -7.72 24.03
CA ALA A 431 18.03 -7.29 25.42
C ALA A 431 16.69 -6.59 25.69
N ALA A 432 16.19 -6.72 26.92
CA ALA A 432 15.03 -5.99 27.42
C ALA A 432 15.50 -4.83 28.29
N LYS A 433 15.35 -3.59 27.82
CA LYS A 433 15.74 -2.38 28.55
C LYS A 433 14.56 -1.81 29.32
N ILE A 434 14.69 -1.74 30.64
CA ILE A 434 13.70 -1.18 31.55
C ILE A 434 14.24 0.14 32.14
N ARG A 435 13.55 1.24 31.84
CA ARG A 435 13.87 2.58 32.30
C ARG A 435 13.10 2.91 33.58
N LEU A 436 13.84 3.22 34.64
CA LEU A 436 13.31 3.57 35.95
C LEU A 436 13.40 5.08 36.18
N ASP A 437 12.29 5.74 36.48
CA ASP A 437 12.28 7.17 36.85
C ASP A 437 12.57 7.31 38.35
N SER A 438 13.67 7.97 38.73
CA SER A 438 14.11 8.10 40.14
C SER A 438 13.02 8.60 41.08
N ASP A 439 12.15 9.48 40.59
CA ASP A 439 11.12 10.16 41.40
C ASP A 439 9.85 9.31 41.59
N LYS A 440 9.71 8.23 40.80
CA LYS A 440 8.52 7.35 40.80
C LYS A 440 8.80 5.95 41.34
N ILE A 441 10.07 5.62 41.62
CA ILE A 441 10.45 4.33 42.18
C ILE A 441 10.41 4.35 43.72
N SER A 442 10.06 3.20 44.30
CA SER A 442 10.19 2.95 45.73
C SER A 442 10.76 1.56 45.93
N ARG A 443 11.31 1.27 47.12
CA ARG A 443 11.83 -0.07 47.45
C ARG A 443 10.77 -1.15 47.24
N GLN A 444 9.53 -0.90 47.63
CA GLN A 444 8.41 -1.83 47.43
C GLN A 444 8.16 -2.11 45.95
N LYS A 445 8.13 -1.06 45.10
CA LYS A 445 7.97 -1.23 43.65
C LYS A 445 9.11 -2.03 43.02
N LEU A 446 10.35 -1.80 43.45
CA LEU A 446 11.51 -2.56 42.96
C LEU A 446 11.44 -4.04 43.37
N GLU A 447 10.97 -4.34 44.58
CA GLU A 447 10.78 -5.73 45.03
C GLU A 447 9.69 -6.45 44.22
N ILE A 448 8.59 -5.76 43.90
CA ILE A 448 7.52 -6.29 43.04
C ILE A 448 8.01 -6.47 41.61
N LEU A 449 8.73 -5.48 41.06
CA LEU A 449 9.34 -5.56 39.74
C LEU A 449 10.28 -6.76 39.65
N ARG A 450 11.19 -6.92 40.62
CA ARG A 450 12.11 -8.06 40.67
C ARG A 450 11.36 -9.40 40.63
N LYS A 451 10.28 -9.55 41.41
CA LYS A 451 9.46 -10.76 41.39
C LYS A 451 8.81 -10.99 40.03
N ALA A 452 8.32 -9.94 39.37
CA ALA A 452 7.76 -10.04 38.03
C ALA A 452 8.81 -10.49 37.00
N LEU A 453 10.02 -9.94 37.04
CA LEU A 453 11.12 -10.36 36.15
C LEU A 453 11.47 -11.84 36.33
N PHE A 454 11.53 -12.33 37.57
CA PHE A 454 11.77 -13.77 37.83
C PHE A 454 10.59 -14.66 37.44
N HIS A 455 9.36 -14.15 37.48
CA HIS A 455 8.18 -14.92 37.06
C HIS A 455 8.19 -15.15 35.54
N PHE A 456 8.55 -14.12 34.76
CA PHE A 456 8.65 -14.19 33.31
C PHE A 456 10.08 -14.55 32.87
N HIS A 457 10.70 -15.56 33.49
CA HIS A 457 12.08 -15.96 33.16
C HIS A 457 12.20 -16.47 31.71
N GLY A 458 13.34 -16.18 31.07
CA GLY A 458 13.61 -16.58 29.68
C GLY A 458 15.07 -16.40 29.30
N LEU A 459 15.36 -16.26 28.00
CA LEU A 459 16.74 -16.19 27.50
C LEU A 459 17.26 -14.75 27.30
N CYS A 460 16.39 -13.73 27.40
CA CYS A 460 16.75 -12.36 27.08
C CYS A 460 17.32 -11.64 28.32
N PRO A 461 18.55 -11.09 28.27
CA PRO A 461 19.10 -10.31 29.37
C PRO A 461 18.30 -9.02 29.60
N VAL A 462 18.17 -8.62 30.86
CA VAL A 462 17.56 -7.34 31.24
C VAL A 462 18.64 -6.27 31.41
N LEU A 463 18.38 -5.08 30.90
CA LEU A 463 19.17 -3.87 31.16
C LEU A 463 18.31 -2.90 31.97
N LEU A 464 18.81 -2.47 33.13
CA LEU A 464 18.12 -1.46 33.94
C LEU A 464 18.82 -0.11 33.80
N THR A 465 18.07 0.93 33.44
CA THR A 465 18.59 2.29 33.37
C THR A 465 17.80 3.17 34.33
N LEU A 466 18.48 3.83 35.26
CA LEU A 466 17.88 4.80 36.17
C LEU A 466 17.99 6.21 35.59
N HIS A 467 16.84 6.82 35.34
CA HIS A 467 16.73 8.18 34.84
C HIS A 467 16.52 9.17 35.99
N PHE A 468 17.38 10.18 36.05
CA PHE A 468 17.28 11.29 36.98
C PHE A 468 16.89 12.56 36.20
N PRO A 469 15.70 13.13 36.44
CA PRO A 469 15.25 14.32 35.75
C PRO A 469 16.29 15.44 35.83
N LYS A 470 16.66 16.00 34.67
CA LYS A 470 17.65 17.10 34.52
C LYS A 470 19.09 16.76 34.94
N LYS A 471 19.39 15.52 35.33
CA LYS A 471 20.74 15.09 35.76
C LYS A 471 21.36 14.02 34.87
N GLY A 472 20.55 13.26 34.13
CA GLY A 472 21.02 12.26 33.16
C GLY A 472 20.49 10.85 33.46
N GLU A 473 21.17 9.85 32.90
CA GLU A 473 20.82 8.44 33.01
C GLU A 473 22.03 7.63 33.50
N VAL A 474 21.77 6.60 34.29
CA VAL A 474 22.80 5.67 34.81
C VAL A 474 22.34 4.25 34.54
N ASP A 475 23.16 3.47 33.83
CA ASP A 475 22.92 2.05 33.65
C ASP A 475 23.33 1.28 34.91
N ILE A 476 22.44 0.39 35.35
CA ILE A 476 22.61 -0.45 36.52
C ILE A 476 23.06 -1.83 36.05
N GLU A 477 24.20 -2.29 36.57
CA GLU A 477 24.63 -3.65 36.38
C GLU A 477 23.70 -4.59 37.16
N VAL A 478 23.06 -5.51 36.43
CA VAL A 478 22.15 -6.50 36.98
C VAL A 478 22.81 -7.87 37.08
N MET A 479 22.26 -8.74 37.92
CA MET A 479 22.75 -10.11 38.03
C MET A 479 22.55 -10.86 36.69
N LYS A 480 23.55 -11.65 36.29
CA LYS A 480 23.56 -12.32 34.97
C LYS A 480 22.45 -13.36 34.78
N ASP A 481 21.88 -13.86 35.87
CA ASP A 481 20.74 -14.78 35.91
C ASP A 481 19.39 -14.05 35.78
N MET A 482 19.38 -12.72 35.83
CA MET A 482 18.18 -11.91 35.64
C MET A 482 17.85 -11.77 34.15
N THR A 483 17.35 -12.86 33.58
CA THR A 483 16.88 -12.96 32.21
C THR A 483 15.36 -13.15 32.15
N VAL A 484 14.75 -12.69 31.06
CA VAL A 484 13.30 -12.67 30.86
C VAL A 484 12.89 -13.22 29.51
N LYS A 485 11.63 -13.64 29.40
CA LYS A 485 10.94 -13.92 28.15
C LYS A 485 10.33 -12.61 27.64
N PRO A 486 10.75 -12.08 26.47
CA PRO A 486 10.21 -10.85 25.92
C PRO A 486 8.80 -11.08 25.37
N CYS A 487 7.79 -11.05 26.25
CA CYS A 487 6.38 -11.18 25.90
C CYS A 487 5.57 -9.93 26.24
N ARG A 488 4.31 -9.90 25.80
CA ARG A 488 3.39 -8.78 26.04
C ARG A 488 3.05 -8.66 27.53
N GLU A 489 2.76 -9.79 28.17
CA GLU A 489 2.38 -9.87 29.57
C GLU A 489 3.46 -9.32 30.50
N LEU A 490 4.74 -9.55 30.18
CA LEU A 490 5.86 -8.93 30.89
C LEU A 490 5.82 -7.41 30.76
N THR A 491 5.62 -6.91 29.54
CA THR A 491 5.59 -5.47 29.24
C THR A 491 4.46 -4.80 30.00
N ASP A 492 3.24 -5.33 29.87
CA ASP A 492 2.04 -4.83 30.53
C ASP A 492 2.21 -4.83 32.05
N ARG A 493 2.76 -5.92 32.62
CA ARG A 493 2.99 -6.03 34.06
C ARG A 493 4.03 -5.04 34.58
N VAL A 494 5.12 -4.83 33.85
CA VAL A 494 6.16 -3.86 34.22
C VAL A 494 5.60 -2.44 34.19
N GLU A 495 4.83 -2.10 33.15
CA GLU A 495 4.22 -0.78 33.01
C GLU A 495 3.13 -0.53 34.06
N GLU A 496 2.35 -1.55 34.43
CA GLU A 496 1.37 -1.49 35.52
C GLU A 496 2.04 -1.21 36.88
N ILE A 497 3.14 -1.90 37.19
CA ILE A 497 3.89 -1.71 38.45
C ILE A 497 4.48 -0.29 38.54
N LEU A 498 5.04 0.20 37.43
CA LEU A 498 5.75 1.47 37.39
C LEU A 498 4.80 2.66 37.19
N GLY A 499 3.67 2.46 36.50
CA GLY A 499 2.66 3.46 36.18
C GLY A 499 3.02 4.33 34.97
N TYR A 500 3.94 3.88 34.11
CA TYR A 500 4.37 4.56 32.89
C TYR A 500 5.07 3.59 31.93
N LYS A 501 5.20 3.98 30.65
CA LYS A 501 5.92 3.20 29.64
C LYS A 501 7.41 3.15 29.94
N ALA A 502 7.87 2.00 30.41
CA ALA A 502 9.21 1.81 30.95
C ALA A 502 10.02 0.75 30.20
N CYS A 503 9.36 -0.15 29.48
CA CYS A 503 9.99 -1.29 28.84
C CYS A 503 10.25 -1.00 27.35
N SER A 504 11.43 -1.39 26.87
CA SER A 504 11.82 -1.32 25.46
C SER A 504 12.71 -2.51 25.12
N PHE A 505 12.76 -2.90 23.86
CA PHE A 505 13.51 -4.07 23.43
C PHE A 505 14.55 -3.67 22.38
N THR A 506 15.76 -4.19 22.55
CA THR A 506 16.82 -4.08 21.56
C THR A 506 16.79 -5.34 20.71
N LYS A 507 16.68 -5.20 19.40
CA LYS A 507 16.72 -6.31 18.45
C LYS A 507 18.15 -6.71 18.15
N LYS A 508 18.39 -7.99 17.92
CA LYS A 508 19.67 -8.50 17.41
C LYS A 508 19.93 -7.92 16.03
N ASP A 509 21.18 -7.55 15.77
CA ASP A 509 21.61 -7.16 14.44
C ASP A 509 21.56 -8.35 13.48
N ILE A 510 21.12 -8.08 12.26
CA ILE A 510 21.28 -9.02 11.15
C ILE A 510 22.73 -8.92 10.68
N ALA A 511 23.47 -10.03 10.75
CA ALA A 511 24.82 -10.09 10.23
C ALA A 511 24.80 -9.91 8.71
N GLN A 512 25.12 -8.71 8.21
CA GLN A 512 25.18 -8.49 6.77
C GLN A 512 26.23 -9.42 6.15
N PRO A 513 25.91 -10.16 5.07
CA PRO A 513 26.91 -10.96 4.39
C PRO A 513 28.02 -10.03 3.92
N ALA A 514 29.26 -10.35 4.30
CA ALA A 514 30.42 -9.60 3.87
C ALA A 514 30.40 -9.52 2.34
N ARG A 515 30.31 -8.30 1.78
CA ARG A 515 30.40 -8.06 0.33
C ARG A 515 31.55 -8.91 -0.21
N LYS A 516 31.24 -9.90 -1.06
CA LYS A 516 32.26 -10.62 -1.82
C LYS A 516 33.03 -9.57 -2.62
N LYS A 517 34.20 -9.16 -2.13
CA LYS A 517 35.17 -8.43 -2.94
C LYS A 517 35.50 -9.37 -4.10
N TRP A 518 35.02 -9.06 -5.29
CA TRP A 518 35.56 -9.64 -6.51
C TRP A 518 37.04 -9.23 -6.57
N GLY A 519 37.91 -10.11 -6.06
CA GLY A 519 39.34 -10.03 -6.29
C GLY A 519 39.57 -10.28 -7.76
N ASN A 520 39.99 -9.24 -8.50
CA ASN A 520 40.56 -9.38 -9.82
C ASN A 520 41.77 -10.30 -9.72
N GLY A 521 41.59 -11.58 -10.05
CA GLY A 521 42.67 -12.53 -10.24
C GLY A 521 43.47 -12.14 -11.48
N LYS A 522 44.48 -11.29 -11.31
CA LYS A 522 45.64 -11.29 -12.20
C LYS A 522 46.57 -12.40 -11.72
N ALA A 523 46.47 -13.55 -12.35
CA ALA A 523 47.52 -14.55 -12.34
C ALA A 523 48.76 -13.94 -13.00
N ALA A 524 49.78 -13.64 -12.19
CA ALA A 524 51.14 -13.45 -12.69
C ALA A 524 51.75 -14.85 -12.84
N ALA A 525 51.90 -15.29 -14.09
CA ALA A 525 52.67 -16.48 -14.43
C ALA A 525 54.17 -16.13 -14.32
N ALA A 526 54.91 -16.95 -13.60
CA ALA A 526 56.35 -17.13 -13.71
C ALA A 526 56.62 -18.32 -14.64
#